data_AF-A0A962CKD0-F1
#
_entry.id   AF-A0A962CKD0-F1
#
_cell.length_a   1.000
_cell.length_b   1.000
_cell.length_c   1.000
_cell.angle_alpha   90.00
_cell.angle_beta   90.00
_cell.angle_gamma   90.00
#
_symmetry.space_group_name_H-M   'P 1'
#
loop_
_entity.id
_entity.type
_entity.pdbx_description
1 polymer ?
#
loop_
_entity_poly.entity_id
_entity_poly.type
_entity_poly.pdbx_seq_one_letter_code
_entity_poly.pdbx_strand_id
1 'polypeptide(L)'
;FNFTRVPGLGGAGGFGAGNGSPGGSNNNVQPPSGDGGGGAGLGGAVFNYGGTLSVRNSTLSGNTAQGGSSGFVPSPYGGGVGPGGDGGAGSGFGGAIFSMNRGATSASVNLRHVTIADSTVAAGQSLGAAGAATGALYVLGNSGTSTAVVNNSIIADTSAGVDFVASTISGGTANSSGVGNLIETNTGFGGSITSTADPNLAGLADNRGPTPTRALNTGSPAIDAGDPGQTGGLTTDQRGGIFQRVVDGDLNGSTIVDIGAYELIQIDYGDAPDFASGTGDVEVLLESGVDDQRISNVGTDGDASRGAGNGRVAFNATANEYL
;
A
#
# COMPACT_ATOMS: atom_id res chain seq x y z
N PHE A 1 -63.59 -15.78 -3.66
CA PHE A 1 -62.21 -15.95 -3.15
C PHE A 1 -61.48 -14.62 -3.32
N ASN A 2 -61.34 -13.87 -2.23
CA ASN A 2 -60.65 -12.58 -2.23
C ASN A 2 -59.21 -12.86 -1.79
N PHE A 3 -58.30 -13.11 -2.74
CA PHE A 3 -56.88 -13.22 -2.42
C PHE A 3 -56.33 -11.81 -2.24
N THR A 4 -56.26 -11.35 -0.99
CA THR A 4 -55.38 -10.25 -0.60
C THR A 4 -53.95 -10.67 -0.94
N ARG A 5 -53.42 -10.14 -2.04
CA ARG A 5 -52.01 -10.32 -2.39
C ARG A 5 -51.19 -9.60 -1.32
N VAL A 6 -50.51 -10.37 -0.48
CA VAL A 6 -49.44 -9.83 0.37
C VAL A 6 -48.22 -9.70 -0.54
N PRO A 7 -47.72 -8.49 -0.83
CA PRO A 7 -46.48 -8.33 -1.56
C PRO A 7 -45.34 -9.02 -0.79
N GLY A 8 -44.44 -9.70 -1.51
CA GLY A 8 -43.20 -10.19 -0.92
C GLY A 8 -42.38 -9.01 -0.37
N LEU A 9 -41.67 -9.24 0.73
CA LEU A 9 -40.74 -8.25 1.29
C LEU A 9 -39.42 -8.30 0.53
N GLY A 10 -39.03 -7.18 -0.09
CA GLY A 10 -37.73 -7.07 -0.75
C GLY A 10 -36.58 -7.32 0.23
N GLY A 11 -35.45 -7.81 -0.31
CA GLY A 11 -34.25 -8.02 0.48
C GLY A 11 -33.67 -6.71 1.02
N ALA A 12 -33.11 -6.75 2.23
CA ALA A 12 -32.40 -5.60 2.80
C ALA A 12 -31.06 -5.39 2.11
N GLY A 13 -30.69 -4.14 1.82
CA GLY A 13 -29.36 -3.82 1.30
C GLY A 13 -28.26 -4.06 2.34
N GLY A 14 -27.07 -4.38 1.87
CA GLY A 14 -25.87 -4.48 2.68
C GLY A 14 -25.39 -3.10 3.16
N PHE A 15 -24.88 -3.04 4.38
CA PHE A 15 -24.22 -1.85 4.94
C PHE A 15 -22.70 -2.01 4.87
N GLY A 16 -21.99 -0.98 4.41
CA GLY A 16 -20.55 -1.08 4.14
C GLY A 16 -20.26 -2.24 3.20
N ALA A 17 -19.17 -2.98 3.39
CA ALA A 17 -18.84 -4.19 2.61
C ALA A 17 -19.83 -5.37 2.76
N GLY A 18 -20.93 -5.21 3.50
CA GLY A 18 -21.89 -6.29 3.76
C GLY A 18 -22.68 -6.71 2.53
N ASN A 19 -23.04 -7.99 2.47
CA ASN A 19 -23.90 -8.53 1.42
C ASN A 19 -25.35 -8.07 1.60
N GLY A 20 -26.07 -7.95 0.48
CA GLY A 20 -27.51 -7.82 0.49
C GLY A 20 -28.19 -9.11 0.97
N SER A 21 -29.39 -8.97 1.54
CA SER A 21 -30.21 -10.12 1.93
C SER A 21 -31.07 -10.61 0.75
N PRO A 22 -31.36 -11.92 0.67
CA PRO A 22 -32.33 -12.42 -0.29
C PRO A 22 -33.74 -11.86 -0.01
N GLY A 23 -34.52 -11.63 -1.06
CA GLY A 23 -35.91 -11.22 -0.95
C GLY A 23 -36.84 -12.37 -0.55
N GLY A 24 -37.97 -12.04 0.08
CA GLY A 24 -38.96 -13.01 0.52
C GLY A 24 -39.80 -13.58 -0.64
N SER A 25 -40.07 -14.88 -0.60
CA SER A 25 -41.11 -15.51 -1.44
C SER A 25 -42.45 -15.47 -0.71
N ASN A 26 -43.54 -15.12 -1.41
CA ASN A 26 -44.88 -15.29 -0.84
C ASN A 26 -45.45 -16.68 -1.18
N ASN A 27 -46.43 -17.15 -0.40
CA ASN A 27 -47.01 -18.50 -0.48
C ASN A 27 -47.76 -18.81 -1.80
N ASN A 28 -47.69 -17.95 -2.80
CA ASN A 28 -48.51 -18.03 -4.01
C ASN A 28 -47.67 -17.78 -5.27
N VAL A 29 -46.67 -18.64 -5.52
CA VAL A 29 -45.98 -18.88 -6.81
C VAL A 29 -45.79 -17.61 -7.68
N GLN A 30 -45.45 -16.48 -7.06
CA GLN A 30 -44.96 -15.30 -7.75
C GLN A 30 -43.47 -15.17 -7.45
N PRO A 31 -42.69 -14.65 -8.40
CA PRO A 31 -41.25 -14.52 -8.20
C PRO A 31 -40.98 -13.73 -6.91
N PRO A 32 -39.91 -14.06 -6.18
CA PRO A 32 -39.53 -13.36 -4.97
C PRO A 32 -39.48 -11.85 -5.25
N SER A 33 -39.92 -11.05 -4.28
CA SER A 33 -39.64 -9.62 -4.28
C SER A 33 -38.12 -9.41 -4.38
N GLY A 34 -37.66 -8.39 -5.13
CA GLY A 34 -36.25 -8.25 -5.50
C GLY A 34 -35.24 -8.30 -4.34
N ASP A 35 -34.05 -8.79 -4.66
CA ASP A 35 -32.96 -9.00 -3.71
C ASP A 35 -32.35 -7.68 -3.23
N GLY A 36 -31.80 -7.67 -2.02
CA GLY A 36 -31.05 -6.53 -1.51
C GLY A 36 -29.74 -6.36 -2.25
N GLY A 37 -29.34 -5.12 -2.55
CA GLY A 37 -28.01 -4.85 -3.11
C GLY A 37 -26.90 -5.01 -2.07
N GLY A 38 -25.69 -5.31 -2.50
CA GLY A 38 -24.51 -5.28 -1.63
C GLY A 38 -24.05 -3.85 -1.36
N GLY A 39 -23.44 -3.62 -0.19
CA GLY A 39 -22.94 -2.29 0.16
C GLY A 39 -21.50 -2.05 -0.29
N ALA A 40 -21.05 -0.79 -0.30
CA ALA A 40 -19.70 -0.45 -0.73
C ALA A 40 -18.63 -0.65 0.37
N GLY A 41 -17.48 -1.20 0.00
CA GLY A 41 -16.25 -1.18 0.81
C GLY A 41 -15.45 0.07 0.48
N LEU A 42 -15.26 0.96 1.45
CA LEU A 42 -14.61 2.26 1.27
C LEU A 42 -13.42 2.39 2.22
N GLY A 43 -12.21 2.50 1.69
CA GLY A 43 -11.00 2.74 2.50
C GLY A 43 -10.57 1.51 3.28
N GLY A 44 -9.72 0.65 2.72
CA GLY A 44 -9.26 -0.55 3.42
C GLY A 44 -8.36 -0.27 4.63
N ALA A 45 -7.66 0.87 4.63
CA ALA A 45 -6.97 1.40 5.81
C ALA A 45 -7.71 2.58 6.43
N VAL A 46 -8.04 3.58 5.60
CA VAL A 46 -8.62 4.84 6.06
C VAL A 46 -9.79 5.27 5.20
N PHE A 47 -10.92 5.52 5.84
CA PHE A 47 -12.05 6.24 5.27
C PHE A 47 -12.10 7.68 5.82
N ASN A 48 -11.80 8.66 4.96
CA ASN A 48 -11.86 10.07 5.30
C ASN A 48 -13.15 10.71 4.73
N TYR A 49 -14.00 11.25 5.61
CA TYR A 49 -15.29 11.82 5.24
C TYR A 49 -15.38 13.30 5.67
N GLY A 50 -15.19 14.22 4.72
CA GLY A 50 -15.23 15.67 4.97
C GLY A 50 -14.15 16.16 5.94
N GLY A 51 -13.07 15.38 6.11
CA GLY A 51 -11.97 15.67 7.04
C GLY A 51 -10.65 15.93 6.33
N THR A 52 -9.62 16.22 7.14
CA THR A 52 -8.23 16.37 6.70
C THR A 52 -7.40 15.20 7.20
N LEU A 53 -6.85 14.42 6.27
CA LEU A 53 -5.89 13.36 6.52
C LEU A 53 -4.49 13.86 6.12
N SER A 54 -3.54 13.86 7.05
CA SER A 54 -2.12 14.03 6.72
C SER A 54 -1.36 12.78 7.12
N VAL A 55 -0.67 12.18 6.15
CA VAL A 55 0.20 11.02 6.35
C VAL A 55 1.59 11.42 5.90
N ARG A 56 2.58 11.13 6.75
CA ARG A 56 3.97 11.49 6.51
C ARG A 56 4.84 10.31 6.91
N ASN A 57 5.82 9.97 6.09
CA ASN A 57 6.87 9.02 6.46
C ASN A 57 6.30 7.66 6.92
N SER A 58 5.34 7.13 6.17
CA SER A 58 4.55 5.97 6.58
C SER A 58 4.33 5.01 5.42
N THR A 59 4.31 3.72 5.73
CA THR A 59 3.93 2.67 4.78
C THR A 59 2.50 2.22 5.08
N LEU A 60 1.63 2.24 4.08
CA LEU A 60 0.29 1.64 4.09
C LEU A 60 0.32 0.48 3.10
N SER A 61 0.31 -0.75 3.58
CA SER A 61 0.48 -1.90 2.68
C SER A 61 -0.43 -3.08 2.99
N GLY A 62 -0.83 -3.83 1.95
CA GLY A 62 -1.70 -4.99 2.11
C GLY A 62 -3.16 -4.63 2.40
N ASN A 63 -3.60 -3.42 2.07
CA ASN A 63 -4.92 -2.92 2.46
C ASN A 63 -5.97 -3.34 1.44
N THR A 64 -7.13 -3.83 1.91
CA THR A 64 -8.19 -4.35 1.03
C THR A 64 -9.50 -3.58 1.22
N ALA A 65 -10.10 -3.12 0.12
CA ALA A 65 -11.48 -2.62 0.09
C ALA A 65 -12.37 -3.55 -0.75
N GLN A 66 -13.31 -4.23 -0.10
CA GLN A 66 -14.22 -5.22 -0.71
C GLN A 66 -15.66 -4.69 -0.74
N GLY A 67 -16.28 -4.67 -1.91
CA GLY A 67 -17.72 -4.46 -2.04
C GLY A 67 -18.54 -5.69 -1.65
N GLY A 68 -19.69 -5.50 -1.03
CA GLY A 68 -20.61 -6.57 -0.69
C GLY A 68 -21.31 -7.15 -1.93
N SER A 69 -21.58 -8.44 -1.92
CA SER A 69 -22.38 -9.10 -2.96
C SER A 69 -23.87 -8.80 -2.81
N SER A 70 -24.64 -8.97 -3.88
CA SER A 70 -26.10 -8.91 -3.81
C SER A 70 -26.67 -10.04 -2.95
N GLY A 71 -27.92 -9.89 -2.52
CA GLY A 71 -28.74 -11.02 -2.13
C GLY A 71 -28.84 -12.04 -3.27
N PHE A 72 -29.08 -13.30 -2.91
CA PHE A 72 -29.29 -14.37 -3.87
C PHE A 72 -30.37 -15.34 -3.37
N VAL A 73 -31.49 -15.42 -4.08
CA VAL A 73 -32.45 -16.51 -3.95
C VAL A 73 -32.26 -17.51 -5.12
N PRO A 74 -31.79 -18.74 -4.87
CA PRO A 74 -31.79 -19.77 -5.90
C PRO A 74 -33.23 -20.11 -6.32
N SER A 75 -33.52 -20.06 -7.62
CA SER A 75 -34.83 -20.47 -8.15
C SER A 75 -35.07 -21.96 -7.88
N PRO A 76 -36.20 -22.36 -7.26
CA PRO A 76 -36.51 -23.77 -7.01
C PRO A 76 -36.78 -24.57 -8.29
N TYR A 77 -36.89 -23.92 -9.46
CA TYR A 77 -37.23 -24.57 -10.73
C TYR A 77 -36.05 -24.79 -11.68
N GLY A 78 -34.80 -24.58 -11.24
CA GLY A 78 -33.62 -24.97 -12.04
C GLY A 78 -33.57 -24.27 -13.40
N GLY A 79 -33.33 -22.97 -13.38
CA GLY A 79 -33.21 -22.11 -14.56
C GLY A 79 -33.15 -20.69 -14.05
N GLY A 80 -32.10 -19.95 -14.43
CA GLY A 80 -31.72 -18.67 -13.85
C GLY A 80 -32.88 -17.71 -13.55
N VAL A 81 -32.75 -17.03 -12.40
CA VAL A 81 -33.47 -15.84 -11.92
C VAL A 81 -34.96 -15.73 -12.25
N GLY A 82 -35.81 -15.92 -11.23
CA GLY A 82 -37.18 -15.41 -11.28
C GLY A 82 -37.16 -13.87 -11.31
N PRO A 83 -38.05 -13.20 -12.06
CA PRO A 83 -38.00 -11.75 -12.24
C PRO A 83 -38.44 -11.03 -10.96
N GLY A 84 -37.47 -10.75 -10.09
CA GLY A 84 -37.55 -9.80 -8.97
C GLY A 84 -36.16 -9.18 -8.86
N GLY A 85 -36.00 -7.97 -9.40
CA GLY A 85 -34.71 -7.38 -9.77
C GLY A 85 -33.55 -7.68 -8.83
N ASP A 86 -32.46 -8.19 -9.41
CA ASP A 86 -31.22 -8.49 -8.71
C ASP A 86 -30.72 -7.20 -8.02
N GLY A 87 -30.53 -7.26 -6.71
CA GLY A 87 -29.81 -6.20 -6.01
C GLY A 87 -28.46 -5.99 -6.70
N GLY A 88 -28.06 -4.74 -6.94
CA GLY A 88 -26.74 -4.46 -7.48
C GLY A 88 -25.64 -4.90 -6.51
N ALA A 89 -24.49 -5.30 -7.03
CA ALA A 89 -23.32 -5.52 -6.19
C ALA A 89 -22.73 -4.19 -5.69
N GLY A 90 -22.15 -4.22 -4.50
CA GLY A 90 -21.43 -3.11 -3.91
C GLY A 90 -20.03 -2.94 -4.52
N SER A 91 -19.53 -1.71 -4.53
CA SER A 91 -18.20 -1.37 -5.04
C SER A 91 -17.12 -1.41 -3.97
N GLY A 92 -15.88 -1.76 -4.33
CA GLY A 92 -14.67 -1.56 -3.53
C GLY A 92 -13.89 -0.34 -4.00
N PHE A 93 -13.75 0.69 -3.17
CA PHE A 93 -13.00 1.91 -3.50
C PHE A 93 -11.98 2.25 -2.43
N GLY A 94 -10.80 2.68 -2.86
CA GLY A 94 -9.74 3.11 -1.94
C GLY A 94 -9.19 1.93 -1.15
N GLY A 95 -8.50 1.00 -1.84
CA GLY A 95 -7.87 -0.18 -1.23
C GLY A 95 -7.09 0.18 0.03
N ALA A 96 -6.36 1.29 0.03
CA ALA A 96 -5.78 1.89 1.23
C ALA A 96 -6.63 3.06 1.75
N ILE A 97 -6.77 4.14 0.97
CA ILE A 97 -7.40 5.38 1.41
C ILE A 97 -8.58 5.69 0.49
N PHE A 98 -9.74 5.90 1.09
CA PHE A 98 -10.88 6.52 0.42
C PHE A 98 -11.18 7.86 1.09
N SER A 99 -11.20 8.94 0.31
CA SER A 99 -11.50 10.28 0.79
C SER A 99 -12.64 10.89 0.00
N MET A 100 -13.71 11.27 0.70
CA MET A 100 -14.85 11.94 0.11
C MET A 100 -15.34 13.10 0.96
N ASN A 101 -16.14 13.97 0.36
CA ASN A 101 -16.92 14.98 1.07
C ASN A 101 -18.44 14.70 0.91
N ARG A 102 -19.28 15.49 1.58
CA ARG A 102 -20.72 15.55 1.28
C ARG A 102 -21.22 16.97 1.29
N GLY A 103 -21.90 17.36 0.20
CA GLY A 103 -22.38 18.74 0.04
C GLY A 103 -21.22 19.72 0.04
N ALA A 104 -21.43 20.93 0.54
CA ALA A 104 -20.44 22.01 0.51
C ALA A 104 -19.21 21.82 1.43
N THR A 105 -19.04 20.66 2.07
CA THR A 105 -17.84 20.34 2.85
C THR A 105 -16.66 20.01 1.94
N SER A 106 -15.45 20.22 2.46
CA SER A 106 -14.21 19.82 1.79
C SER A 106 -13.55 18.67 2.51
N ALA A 107 -12.99 17.73 1.75
CA ALA A 107 -12.08 16.71 2.28
C ALA A 107 -10.67 16.94 1.71
N SER A 108 -9.64 16.64 2.50
CA SER A 108 -8.26 16.68 2.02
C SER A 108 -7.43 15.48 2.46
N VAL A 109 -6.56 15.02 1.56
CA VAL A 109 -5.51 14.05 1.82
C VAL A 109 -4.18 14.72 1.48
N ASN A 110 -3.25 14.74 2.43
CA ASN A 110 -1.89 15.24 2.25
C ASN A 110 -0.91 14.12 2.54
N LEU A 111 -0.34 13.53 1.48
CA LEU A 111 0.70 12.51 1.56
C LEU A 111 2.05 13.13 1.29
N ARG A 112 3.02 12.76 2.10
CA ARG A 112 4.41 13.16 1.88
C ARG A 112 5.33 12.06 2.35
N HIS A 113 6.21 11.57 1.48
CA HIS A 113 7.10 10.48 1.86
C HIS A 113 6.32 9.24 2.35
N VAL A 114 5.30 8.85 1.59
CA VAL A 114 4.41 7.74 1.92
C VAL A 114 4.57 6.64 0.89
N THR A 115 4.54 5.38 1.31
CA THR A 115 4.45 4.23 0.41
C THR A 115 3.09 3.57 0.59
N ILE A 116 2.26 3.63 -0.44
CA ILE A 116 1.03 2.84 -0.56
C ILE A 116 1.30 1.73 -1.57
N ALA A 117 1.33 0.48 -1.13
CA ALA A 117 1.71 -0.66 -1.96
C ALA A 117 0.91 -1.92 -1.62
N ASP A 118 0.77 -2.84 -2.56
CA ASP A 118 0.01 -4.10 -2.42
C ASP A 118 -1.41 -3.88 -1.89
N SER A 119 -2.10 -2.86 -2.41
CA SER A 119 -3.51 -2.67 -2.08
C SER A 119 -4.38 -3.55 -2.96
N THR A 120 -5.51 -3.99 -2.42
CA THR A 120 -6.51 -4.76 -3.16
C THR A 120 -7.83 -4.02 -3.15
N VAL A 121 -8.46 -3.91 -4.31
CA VAL A 121 -9.84 -3.46 -4.44
C VAL A 121 -10.64 -4.56 -5.10
N ALA A 122 -11.81 -4.86 -4.55
CA ALA A 122 -12.64 -5.94 -5.06
C ALA A 122 -14.10 -5.51 -5.09
N ALA A 123 -14.78 -5.85 -6.18
CA ALA A 123 -16.19 -5.65 -6.34
C ALA A 123 -16.96 -6.75 -5.62
N GLY A 124 -18.16 -6.42 -5.16
CA GLY A 124 -19.14 -7.44 -4.83
C GLY A 124 -19.62 -8.17 -6.08
N GLN A 125 -20.16 -9.37 -5.86
CA GLN A 125 -20.72 -10.18 -6.93
C GLN A 125 -22.23 -9.99 -7.00
N SER A 126 -22.77 -9.99 -8.21
CA SER A 126 -24.21 -10.15 -8.44
C SER A 126 -24.40 -10.99 -9.70
N LEU A 127 -25.61 -11.48 -9.93
CA LEU A 127 -25.97 -12.10 -11.21
C LEU A 127 -26.10 -11.08 -12.34
N GLY A 128 -26.24 -9.80 -11.99
CA GLY A 128 -26.22 -8.66 -12.89
C GLY A 128 -24.82 -8.05 -13.00
N ALA A 129 -24.72 -6.72 -12.95
CA ALA A 129 -23.43 -6.05 -12.96
C ALA A 129 -22.73 -6.19 -11.59
N ALA A 130 -21.46 -6.61 -11.61
CA ALA A 130 -20.59 -6.49 -10.46
C ALA A 130 -20.44 -5.01 -10.05
N GLY A 131 -20.07 -4.78 -8.79
CA GLY A 131 -19.68 -3.44 -8.35
C GLY A 131 -18.41 -2.97 -9.07
N ALA A 132 -18.02 -1.72 -8.84
CA ALA A 132 -16.72 -1.23 -9.29
C ALA A 132 -15.62 -1.62 -8.28
N ALA A 133 -14.39 -1.80 -8.76
CA ALA A 133 -13.21 -2.04 -7.92
C ALA A 133 -12.08 -1.14 -8.42
N THR A 134 -11.72 -0.08 -7.69
CA THR A 134 -10.65 0.81 -8.16
C THR A 134 -10.05 1.71 -7.08
N GLY A 135 -8.80 2.16 -7.32
CA GLY A 135 -8.05 3.11 -6.50
C GLY A 135 -7.48 2.49 -5.24
N ALA A 136 -6.15 2.46 -5.06
CA ALA A 136 -5.57 2.34 -3.72
C ALA A 136 -5.78 3.62 -2.93
N LEU A 137 -5.52 4.77 -3.55
CA LEU A 137 -5.96 6.09 -3.10
C LEU A 137 -7.10 6.58 -4.00
N TYR A 138 -8.30 6.70 -3.42
CA TYR A 138 -9.49 7.16 -4.12
C TYR A 138 -9.99 8.48 -3.52
N VAL A 139 -10.10 9.51 -4.36
CA VAL A 139 -10.54 10.85 -4.00
C VAL A 139 -11.85 11.14 -4.72
N LEU A 140 -12.95 11.25 -3.98
CA LEU A 140 -14.29 11.48 -4.50
C LEU A 140 -14.81 12.87 -4.15
N GLY A 141 -15.00 13.73 -5.15
CA GLY A 141 -15.76 14.98 -5.00
C GLY A 141 -17.27 14.72 -5.13
N ASN A 142 -18.05 14.98 -4.07
CA ASN A 142 -19.50 14.73 -4.06
C ASN A 142 -20.29 15.98 -3.65
N SER A 143 -20.78 16.73 -4.64
CA SER A 143 -21.43 18.06 -4.46
C SER A 143 -20.59 19.09 -3.68
N GLY A 144 -19.28 18.87 -3.63
CA GLY A 144 -18.27 19.75 -3.04
C GLY A 144 -16.88 19.21 -3.39
N THR A 145 -15.86 19.60 -2.61
CA THR A 145 -14.46 19.39 -3.02
C THR A 145 -13.77 18.29 -2.21
N SER A 146 -13.09 17.37 -2.89
CA SER A 146 -12.12 16.47 -2.27
C SER A 146 -10.76 16.67 -2.95
N THR A 147 -9.71 16.93 -2.17
CA THR A 147 -8.38 17.25 -2.71
C THR A 147 -7.33 16.27 -2.21
N ALA A 148 -6.47 15.77 -3.09
CA ALA A 148 -5.25 15.07 -2.70
C ALA A 148 -3.99 15.85 -3.10
N VAL A 149 -3.12 16.11 -2.15
CA VAL A 149 -1.76 16.62 -2.40
C VAL A 149 -0.79 15.49 -2.05
N VAL A 150 -0.05 15.01 -3.04
CA VAL A 150 0.84 13.86 -2.93
C VAL A 150 2.23 14.30 -3.33
N ASN A 151 3.20 14.24 -2.40
CA ASN A 151 4.59 14.58 -2.72
C ASN A 151 5.55 13.48 -2.27
N ASN A 152 6.61 13.23 -3.04
CA ASN A 152 7.64 12.25 -2.70
C ASN A 152 7.07 10.90 -2.24
N SER A 153 5.98 10.43 -2.87
CA SER A 153 5.26 9.25 -2.41
C SER A 153 5.11 8.21 -3.52
N ILE A 154 5.11 6.94 -3.10
CA ILE A 154 4.84 5.78 -3.94
C ILE A 154 3.37 5.40 -3.77
N ILE A 155 2.65 5.22 -4.87
CA ILE A 155 1.34 4.56 -4.91
C ILE A 155 1.39 3.53 -6.04
N ALA A 156 1.49 2.26 -5.68
CA ALA A 156 1.86 1.19 -6.60
C ALA A 156 1.22 -0.15 -6.21
N ASP A 157 1.39 -1.15 -7.06
CA ASP A 157 1.05 -2.55 -6.84
C ASP A 157 -0.42 -2.76 -6.42
N THR A 158 -1.33 -1.95 -6.96
CA THR A 158 -2.76 -2.13 -6.71
C THR A 158 -3.33 -3.26 -7.54
N SER A 159 -3.86 -4.28 -6.87
CA SER A 159 -4.53 -5.41 -7.51
C SER A 159 -6.01 -5.13 -7.78
N ALA A 160 -6.47 -5.57 -8.97
CA ALA A 160 -7.85 -5.45 -9.44
C ALA A 160 -8.41 -4.01 -9.54
N GLY A 161 -7.52 -3.02 -9.60
CA GLY A 161 -7.83 -1.60 -9.80
C GLY A 161 -6.64 -0.81 -10.33
N VAL A 162 -6.67 0.51 -10.17
CA VAL A 162 -5.52 1.40 -10.41
C VAL A 162 -5.03 2.01 -9.10
N ASP A 163 -3.83 2.57 -9.07
CA ASP A 163 -3.22 3.07 -7.84
C ASP A 163 -3.87 4.34 -7.33
N PHE A 164 -4.08 5.31 -8.22
CA PHE A 164 -4.70 6.58 -7.88
C PHE A 164 -5.97 6.85 -8.69
N VAL A 165 -7.04 7.28 -8.03
CA VAL A 165 -8.28 7.73 -8.68
C VAL A 165 -8.74 9.07 -8.10
N ALA A 166 -8.97 10.04 -8.98
CA ALA A 166 -9.79 11.20 -8.69
C ALA A 166 -11.10 11.10 -9.49
N SER A 167 -12.23 11.17 -8.81
CA SER A 167 -13.55 11.05 -9.43
C SER A 167 -14.55 12.03 -8.84
N THR A 168 -15.60 12.33 -9.59
CA THR A 168 -16.64 13.26 -9.16
C THR A 168 -18.03 12.66 -9.34
N ILE A 169 -18.92 13.00 -8.42
CA ILE A 169 -20.35 12.73 -8.51
C ILE A 169 -21.12 13.97 -8.08
N SER A 170 -22.38 14.05 -8.49
CA SER A 170 -23.31 15.08 -8.00
C SER A 170 -22.80 16.52 -8.18
N GLY A 171 -22.05 16.80 -9.26
CA GLY A 171 -21.44 18.10 -9.54
C GLY A 171 -20.28 18.47 -8.62
N GLY A 172 -19.66 17.50 -7.94
CA GLY A 172 -18.50 17.74 -7.09
C GLY A 172 -17.21 18.03 -7.86
N THR A 173 -16.15 18.29 -7.11
CA THR A 173 -14.80 18.56 -7.63
C THR A 173 -13.80 17.65 -6.93
N ALA A 174 -12.99 16.94 -7.72
CA ALA A 174 -11.86 16.17 -7.22
C ALA A 174 -10.58 16.80 -7.76
N ASN A 175 -9.76 17.34 -6.87
CA ASN A 175 -8.49 17.95 -7.23
C ASN A 175 -7.36 17.04 -6.80
N SER A 176 -6.30 16.99 -7.59
CA SER A 176 -5.06 16.37 -7.17
C SER A 176 -3.85 17.12 -7.68
N SER A 177 -2.78 17.14 -6.89
CA SER A 177 -1.54 17.84 -7.21
C SER A 177 -0.35 17.26 -6.44
N GLY A 178 0.83 17.79 -6.74
CA GLY A 178 2.09 17.49 -6.06
C GLY A 178 3.16 16.97 -7.02
N VAL A 179 4.35 16.67 -6.48
CA VAL A 179 5.57 16.40 -7.26
C VAL A 179 6.46 15.33 -6.61
N GLY A 180 7.41 14.79 -7.37
CA GLY A 180 8.35 13.77 -6.88
C GLY A 180 7.67 12.42 -6.63
N ASN A 181 6.59 12.08 -7.32
CA ASN A 181 5.82 10.87 -7.03
C ASN A 181 6.12 9.74 -8.01
N LEU A 182 6.00 8.51 -7.52
CA LEU A 182 5.96 7.32 -8.35
C LEU A 182 4.55 6.74 -8.24
N ILE A 183 3.84 6.73 -9.37
CA ILE A 183 2.47 6.21 -9.46
C ILE A 183 2.37 5.41 -10.75
N GLU A 184 2.26 4.08 -10.65
CA GLU A 184 2.29 3.21 -11.83
C GLU A 184 1.06 3.43 -12.71
N THR A 185 -0.12 3.47 -12.09
CA THR A 185 -1.40 3.63 -12.77
C THR A 185 -2.28 4.66 -12.08
N ASN A 186 -2.89 5.56 -12.85
CA ASN A 186 -3.81 6.53 -12.30
C ASN A 186 -4.95 6.89 -13.24
N THR A 187 -6.03 7.40 -12.66
CA THR A 187 -7.13 8.05 -13.37
C THR A 187 -7.39 9.42 -12.74
N GLY A 188 -6.99 10.48 -13.45
CA GLY A 188 -7.25 11.86 -13.03
C GLY A 188 -6.28 12.42 -12.00
N PHE A 189 -5.06 11.88 -11.90
CA PHE A 189 -4.00 12.55 -11.13
C PHE A 189 -3.57 13.84 -11.84
N GLY A 190 -3.60 14.97 -11.14
CA GLY A 190 -3.29 16.30 -11.66
C GLY A 190 -1.92 16.83 -11.24
N GLY A 191 -1.11 16.04 -10.53
CA GLY A 191 0.28 16.36 -10.19
C GLY A 191 1.29 15.84 -11.21
N SER A 192 2.57 16.01 -10.89
CA SER A 192 3.68 15.41 -11.65
C SER A 192 3.99 14.00 -11.14
N ILE A 193 4.31 13.12 -12.07
CA ILE A 193 4.76 11.75 -11.81
C ILE A 193 6.19 11.65 -12.35
N THR A 194 7.14 11.36 -11.46
CA THR A 194 8.55 11.16 -11.81
C THR A 194 8.73 9.84 -12.56
N SER A 195 8.04 8.79 -12.13
CA SER A 195 8.11 7.47 -12.76
C SER A 195 6.77 6.74 -12.66
N THR A 196 6.45 5.98 -13.71
CA THR A 196 5.34 5.02 -13.74
C THR A 196 5.83 3.57 -13.80
N ALA A 197 7.15 3.35 -13.68
CA ALA A 197 7.72 2.02 -13.65
C ALA A 197 7.51 1.37 -12.28
N ASP A 198 7.58 0.04 -12.24
CA ASP A 198 7.54 -0.76 -11.00
C ASP A 198 8.54 -0.17 -9.98
N PRO A 199 8.10 0.20 -8.77
CA PRO A 199 8.97 0.73 -7.73
C PRO A 199 10.00 -0.28 -7.21
N ASN A 200 9.92 -1.56 -7.60
CA ASN A 200 10.81 -2.65 -7.21
C ASN A 200 10.98 -2.70 -5.68
N LEU A 201 9.84 -2.79 -4.98
CA LEU A 201 9.80 -2.83 -3.53
C LEU A 201 10.14 -4.23 -3.02
N ALA A 202 10.94 -4.30 -1.96
CA ALA A 202 11.03 -5.49 -1.13
C ALA A 202 9.68 -5.74 -0.41
N GLY A 203 9.50 -6.98 0.07
CA GLY A 203 8.36 -7.32 0.91
C GLY A 203 8.29 -6.47 2.18
N LEU A 204 7.09 -6.34 2.75
CA LEU A 204 6.90 -5.66 4.03
C LEU A 204 7.64 -6.44 5.13
N ALA A 205 8.66 -5.84 5.72
CA ALA A 205 9.56 -6.50 6.67
C ALA A 205 10.00 -5.56 7.81
N ASP A 206 10.52 -6.15 8.88
CA ASP A 206 11.23 -5.40 9.91
C ASP A 206 12.59 -4.93 9.38
N ASN A 207 12.64 -3.68 8.93
CA ASN A 207 13.84 -3.04 8.42
C ASN A 207 14.52 -2.16 9.49
N ARG A 208 14.49 -2.60 10.76
CA ARG A 208 15.14 -1.94 11.90
C ARG A 208 14.53 -0.59 12.30
N GLY A 209 13.23 -0.41 12.03
CA GLY A 209 12.44 0.76 12.42
C GLY A 209 11.39 0.44 13.48
N PRO A 210 10.62 1.44 13.97
CA PRO A 210 9.54 1.21 14.93
C PRO A 210 8.33 0.47 14.33
N THR A 211 8.26 0.36 13.00
CA THR A 211 7.21 -0.34 12.26
C THR A 211 7.81 -0.99 11.01
N PRO A 212 7.23 -2.10 10.50
CA PRO A 212 7.62 -2.66 9.23
C PRO A 212 7.52 -1.66 8.08
N THR A 213 8.45 -1.75 7.13
CA THR A 213 8.53 -0.88 5.96
C THR A 213 8.74 -1.69 4.69
N ARG A 214 8.55 -1.06 3.53
CA ARG A 214 8.95 -1.63 2.23
C ARG A 214 10.26 -0.99 1.81
N ALA A 215 11.35 -1.76 1.85
CA ALA A 215 12.64 -1.28 1.38
C ALA A 215 12.64 -1.18 -0.15
N LEU A 216 13.46 -0.28 -0.70
CA LEU A 216 13.73 -0.24 -2.14
C LEU A 216 14.79 -1.28 -2.48
N ASN A 217 14.55 -2.13 -3.47
CA ASN A 217 15.61 -2.98 -4.00
C ASN A 217 16.56 -2.16 -4.87
N THR A 218 17.81 -2.59 -5.01
CA THR A 218 18.80 -1.99 -5.91
C THR A 218 18.24 -1.84 -7.32
N GLY A 219 18.44 -0.66 -7.92
CA GLY A 219 17.92 -0.33 -9.25
C GLY A 219 16.45 0.10 -9.28
N SER A 220 15.81 0.26 -8.11
CA SER A 220 14.49 0.88 -8.03
C SER A 220 14.48 2.28 -8.67
N PRO A 221 13.47 2.62 -9.48
CA PRO A 221 13.32 3.97 -10.04
C PRO A 221 12.90 5.02 -8.99
N ALA A 222 12.69 4.62 -7.74
CA ALA A 222 12.41 5.53 -6.63
C ALA A 222 13.67 6.06 -5.94
N ILE A 223 14.83 5.42 -6.17
CA ILE A 223 16.11 5.82 -5.59
C ILE A 223 16.55 7.15 -6.20
N ASP A 224 16.90 8.13 -5.36
CA ASP A 224 17.37 9.47 -5.72
C ASP A 224 16.46 10.21 -6.72
N ALA A 225 15.16 9.90 -6.69
CA ALA A 225 14.18 10.38 -7.68
C ALA A 225 13.13 11.34 -7.09
N GLY A 226 13.16 11.61 -5.78
CA GLY A 226 12.25 12.53 -5.12
C GLY A 226 12.57 14.00 -5.39
N ASP A 227 11.59 14.86 -5.12
CA ASP A 227 11.74 16.31 -5.19
C ASP A 227 12.42 16.84 -3.90
N PRO A 228 13.63 17.45 -3.98
CA PRO A 228 14.34 17.95 -2.81
C PRO A 228 13.61 19.09 -2.08
N GLY A 229 12.75 19.83 -2.79
CA GLY A 229 11.92 20.89 -2.22
C GLY A 229 10.73 20.35 -1.40
N GLN A 230 10.41 19.06 -1.51
CA GLN A 230 9.28 18.44 -0.82
C GLN A 230 9.67 17.51 0.34
N THR A 231 10.89 17.62 0.88
CA THR A 231 11.31 16.93 2.13
C THR A 231 10.38 17.22 3.30
N GLY A 232 9.82 18.43 3.36
CA GLY A 232 8.83 18.86 4.36
C GLY A 232 9.31 18.72 5.80
N GLY A 233 10.60 18.98 6.02
CA GLY A 233 11.25 19.00 7.34
C GLY A 233 11.51 17.61 7.95
N LEU A 234 11.34 16.53 7.20
CA LEU A 234 11.74 15.19 7.68
C LEU A 234 13.25 15.05 7.57
N THR A 235 13.90 14.73 8.69
CA THR A 235 15.34 14.46 8.75
C THR A 235 15.67 12.97 8.60
N THR A 236 14.69 12.11 8.86
CA THR A 236 14.83 10.65 8.78
C THR A 236 13.64 10.04 8.04
N ASP A 237 13.82 8.82 7.51
CA ASP A 237 12.74 8.05 6.93
C ASP A 237 11.85 7.38 8.01
N GLN A 238 10.91 6.51 7.63
CA GLN A 238 9.96 5.87 8.55
C GLN A 238 10.65 5.10 9.69
N ARG A 239 11.88 4.62 9.48
CA ARG A 239 12.65 3.88 10.48
C ARG A 239 13.19 4.77 11.59
N GLY A 240 13.36 6.07 11.33
CA GLY A 240 13.83 7.05 12.31
C GLY A 240 15.32 6.91 12.65
N GLY A 241 15.76 7.54 13.74
CA GLY A 241 17.11 7.38 14.27
C GLY A 241 18.21 7.75 13.27
N ILE A 242 19.00 6.75 12.87
CA ILE A 242 20.15 6.89 11.96
C ILE A 242 19.76 6.90 10.48
N PHE A 243 18.52 6.56 10.14
CA PHE A 243 18.08 6.42 8.76
C PHE A 243 17.73 7.79 8.17
N GLN A 244 18.76 8.55 7.78
CA GLN A 244 18.63 9.89 7.24
C GLN A 244 17.87 9.91 5.92
N ARG A 245 17.20 11.04 5.63
CA ARG A 245 16.33 11.25 4.46
C ARG A 245 17.02 11.79 3.22
N VAL A 246 18.18 12.41 3.37
CA VAL A 246 18.89 13.08 2.27
C VAL A 246 20.26 12.42 2.23
N VAL A 247 20.36 11.35 1.46
CA VAL A 247 21.55 10.50 1.32
C VAL A 247 21.79 10.26 -0.17
N ASP A 248 22.94 9.71 -0.52
CA ASP A 248 23.25 9.30 -1.89
C ASP A 248 22.94 7.81 -1.99
N GLY A 249 21.77 7.47 -2.52
CA GLY A 249 21.24 6.11 -2.53
C GLY A 249 21.82 5.24 -3.64
N ASP A 250 22.25 5.85 -4.75
CA ASP A 250 22.85 5.15 -5.90
C ASP A 250 24.38 5.31 -6.02
N LEU A 251 25.00 6.04 -5.09
CA LEU A 251 26.44 6.33 -5.01
C LEU A 251 26.98 7.11 -6.23
N ASN A 252 26.15 7.94 -6.88
CA ASN A 252 26.59 8.76 -8.01
C ASN A 252 27.22 10.12 -7.61
N GLY A 253 27.26 10.42 -6.31
CA GLY A 253 27.77 11.66 -5.72
C GLY A 253 26.70 12.73 -5.48
N SER A 254 25.42 12.44 -5.75
CA SER A 254 24.29 13.34 -5.52
C SER A 254 23.47 12.86 -4.33
N THR A 255 23.14 13.79 -3.42
CA THR A 255 22.27 13.48 -2.28
C THR A 255 20.86 13.96 -2.58
N ILE A 256 20.00 13.05 -3.05
CA ILE A 256 18.59 13.33 -3.32
C ILE A 256 17.77 12.48 -2.35
N VAL A 257 16.49 12.83 -2.18
CA VAL A 257 15.59 12.01 -1.38
C VAL A 257 14.97 10.94 -2.24
N ASP A 258 14.80 9.76 -1.68
CA ASP A 258 14.02 8.71 -2.30
C ASP A 258 12.53 9.05 -2.28
N ILE A 259 11.84 8.56 -3.31
CA ILE A 259 10.39 8.57 -3.34
C ILE A 259 9.86 7.51 -2.37
N GLY A 260 8.93 7.88 -1.49
CA GLY A 260 8.26 6.95 -0.58
C GLY A 260 8.71 7.09 0.88
N ALA A 261 8.34 6.10 1.69
CA ALA A 261 8.53 6.10 3.15
C ALA A 261 9.90 5.59 3.61
N TYR A 262 10.66 4.97 2.72
CA TYR A 262 11.96 4.38 2.96
C TYR A 262 13.03 5.14 2.18
N GLU A 263 14.21 5.28 2.78
CA GLU A 263 15.40 5.83 2.14
C GLU A 263 16.47 4.73 2.00
N LEU A 264 16.91 4.44 0.79
CA LEU A 264 18.02 3.53 0.56
C LEU A 264 19.31 4.22 0.98
N ILE A 265 19.96 3.66 2.00
CA ILE A 265 21.29 4.06 2.39
C ILE A 265 22.24 3.03 1.81
N GLN A 266 22.90 3.40 0.73
CA GLN A 266 24.02 2.64 0.22
C GLN A 266 25.31 3.25 0.80
N ILE A 267 26.20 2.41 1.29
CA ILE A 267 27.51 2.84 1.80
C ILE A 267 28.54 2.45 0.75
N ASP A 268 29.26 3.44 0.23
CA ASP A 268 30.42 3.20 -0.63
C ASP A 268 31.57 2.66 0.24
N TYR A 269 31.85 1.36 0.14
CA TYR A 269 33.10 0.77 0.62
C TYR A 269 34.17 0.91 -0.45
N GLY A 270 34.31 2.10 -1.05
CA GLY A 270 35.07 2.31 -2.27
C GLY A 270 36.48 1.75 -2.17
N ASP A 271 36.82 0.74 -2.99
CA ASP A 271 38.07 -0.03 -2.96
C ASP A 271 38.70 -0.15 -1.56
N ALA A 272 37.88 -0.29 -0.52
CA ALA A 272 38.37 -0.27 0.83
C ALA A 272 39.17 -1.57 1.01
N PRO A 273 40.48 -1.52 1.31
CA PRO A 273 41.14 -2.71 1.78
C PRO A 273 40.38 -3.12 3.03
N ASP A 274 39.79 -4.32 2.96
CA ASP A 274 39.10 -5.05 4.02
C ASP A 274 39.52 -4.54 5.42
N PHE A 275 38.66 -3.71 6.01
CA PHE A 275 38.72 -3.15 7.36
C PHE A 275 40.09 -2.66 7.88
N ALA A 276 40.40 -1.40 7.64
CA ALA A 276 41.08 -0.61 8.69
C ALA A 276 40.07 -0.32 9.82
N SER A 277 39.93 -1.26 10.77
CA SER A 277 39.24 -1.01 12.04
C SER A 277 40.05 -0.02 12.90
N GLY A 278 39.93 1.26 12.55
CA GLY A 278 40.58 2.38 13.21
C GLY A 278 39.56 3.41 13.66
N THR A 279 39.06 3.23 14.89
CA THR A 279 38.42 4.24 15.74
C THR A 279 37.21 4.99 15.18
N GLY A 280 36.01 4.51 15.51
CA GLY A 280 34.79 5.30 15.46
C GLY A 280 33.56 4.42 15.28
N ASP A 281 32.80 4.27 16.35
CA ASP A 281 31.42 3.78 16.45
C ASP A 281 31.04 2.49 15.69
N VAL A 282 30.64 1.49 16.48
CA VAL A 282 30.17 0.17 16.02
C VAL A 282 28.87 0.34 15.25
N GLU A 283 28.98 0.51 13.94
CA GLU A 283 27.88 0.45 12.99
C GLU A 283 27.64 -1.02 12.61
N VAL A 284 26.43 -1.52 12.88
CA VAL A 284 26.05 -2.92 12.61
C VAL A 284 25.80 -3.07 11.10
N LEU A 285 26.89 -3.39 10.40
CA LEU A 285 26.96 -3.68 8.97
C LEU A 285 26.05 -4.87 8.66
N LEU A 286 25.10 -4.69 7.73
CA LEU A 286 24.46 -5.80 7.04
C LEU A 286 25.44 -6.28 5.98
N GLU A 287 25.96 -7.49 6.13
CA GLU A 287 26.67 -8.17 5.06
C GLU A 287 25.66 -8.52 3.95
N SER A 288 25.74 -7.83 2.82
CA SER A 288 25.11 -8.30 1.59
C SER A 288 26.14 -9.13 0.82
N GLY A 289 26.16 -10.45 1.08
CA GLY A 289 27.15 -11.38 0.54
C GLY A 289 26.95 -12.81 1.04
N VAL A 290 27.76 -13.74 0.56
CA VAL A 290 27.82 -15.12 1.07
C VAL A 290 28.64 -15.10 2.36
N ASP A 291 28.07 -15.51 3.50
CA ASP A 291 28.78 -15.68 4.78
C ASP A 291 30.18 -16.28 4.55
N ASP A 292 31.23 -15.51 4.73
CA ASP A 292 32.61 -15.95 4.47
C ASP A 292 33.25 -16.69 5.66
N GLN A 293 32.49 -16.94 6.73
CA GLN A 293 32.87 -17.73 7.91
C GLN A 293 34.24 -17.34 8.52
N ARG A 294 34.63 -16.06 8.48
CA ARG A 294 35.94 -15.61 8.98
C ARG A 294 36.17 -15.66 10.50
N ILE A 295 35.22 -16.18 11.29
CA ILE A 295 35.47 -16.48 12.72
C ILE A 295 35.94 -17.93 12.86
N SER A 296 37.26 -18.12 12.94
CA SER A 296 37.92 -19.41 13.17
C SER A 296 37.55 -20.01 14.54
N ASN A 297 37.03 -21.25 14.54
CA ASN A 297 36.85 -22.07 15.75
C ASN A 297 38.13 -22.84 16.18
N VAL A 298 39.23 -22.69 15.42
CA VAL A 298 40.52 -23.33 15.72
C VAL A 298 41.45 -22.36 16.43
N GLY A 299 42.25 -22.86 17.38
CA GLY A 299 43.15 -22.06 18.20
C GLY A 299 44.20 -21.26 17.40
N THR A 300 44.97 -20.40 18.09
CA THR A 300 45.97 -19.50 17.49
C THR A 300 47.10 -20.19 16.72
N ASP A 301 47.18 -21.52 16.78
CA ASP A 301 48.15 -22.36 16.07
C ASP A 301 47.62 -22.94 14.75
N GLY A 302 46.35 -22.69 14.40
CA GLY A 302 45.73 -23.21 13.18
C GLY A 302 45.52 -24.73 13.18
N ASP A 303 45.63 -25.38 14.34
CA ASP A 303 45.45 -26.82 14.47
C ASP A 303 43.96 -27.19 14.55
N ALA A 304 43.44 -27.79 13.47
CA ALA A 304 42.05 -28.25 13.39
C ALA A 304 41.68 -29.31 14.43
N SER A 305 42.64 -29.90 15.14
CA SER A 305 42.42 -30.90 16.19
C SER A 305 42.30 -30.31 17.60
N ARG A 306 42.46 -28.99 17.77
CA ARG A 306 42.40 -28.31 19.07
C ARG A 306 41.45 -27.10 19.04
N GLY A 307 40.31 -27.24 19.71
CA GLY A 307 39.33 -26.15 19.84
C GLY A 307 39.86 -24.98 20.68
N ALA A 308 39.54 -23.75 20.26
CA ALA A 308 39.86 -22.55 21.02
C ALA A 308 38.96 -22.44 22.27
N GLY A 309 39.54 -22.50 23.47
CA GLY A 309 38.79 -22.31 24.72
C GLY A 309 38.22 -20.89 24.92
N ASN A 310 38.63 -19.93 24.10
CA ASN A 310 38.08 -18.57 23.98
C ASN A 310 38.32 -18.09 22.53
N GLY A 311 37.31 -17.48 21.89
CA GLY A 311 37.42 -16.95 20.53
C GLY A 311 38.55 -15.93 20.40
N ARG A 312 39.44 -16.11 19.43
CA ARG A 312 40.61 -15.25 19.16
C ARG A 312 40.72 -15.08 17.64
N VAL A 313 41.01 -13.85 17.20
CA VAL A 313 41.34 -13.51 15.80
C VAL A 313 42.54 -14.36 15.36
N ALA A 314 42.46 -14.96 14.18
CA ALA A 314 43.56 -15.79 13.67
C ALA A 314 44.73 -14.88 13.25
N PHE A 315 45.97 -15.37 13.26
CA PHE A 315 47.16 -14.58 12.89
C PHE A 315 48.03 -15.41 11.94
N ASN A 316 48.24 -14.90 10.74
CA ASN A 316 49.13 -15.49 9.75
C ASN A 316 50.55 -14.96 9.97
N ALA A 317 51.39 -15.75 10.64
CA ALA A 317 52.78 -15.38 10.91
C ALA A 317 53.68 -15.29 9.66
N THR A 318 53.26 -15.88 8.53
CA THR A 318 54.03 -15.85 7.27
C THR A 318 53.81 -14.53 6.52
N ALA A 319 52.59 -13.99 6.60
CA ALA A 319 52.22 -12.70 6.03
C ALA A 319 52.32 -11.54 7.05
N ASN A 320 52.49 -11.86 8.33
CA ASN A 320 52.51 -10.92 9.46
C ASN A 320 51.22 -10.08 9.58
N GLU A 321 50.06 -10.75 9.47
CA GLU A 321 48.74 -10.13 9.52
C GLU A 321 47.76 -10.94 10.39
N TYR A 322 46.76 -10.25 10.96
CA TYR A 322 45.63 -10.90 11.63
C TYR A 322 44.55 -11.21 10.58
N LEU A 323 44.05 -12.45 10.58
CA LEU A 323 43.03 -13.01 9.69
C LEU A 323 41.63 -12.83 10.28
#